data_AF-N6U0T7-F1
#
_entry.id   AF-N6U0T7-F1
#
_cell.length_a   1.000
_cell.length_b   1.000
_cell.length_c   1.000
_cell.angle_alpha   90.00
_cell.angle_beta   90.00
_cell.angle_gamma   90.00
#
_symmetry.space_group_name_H-M   'P 1'
#
loop_
_entity.id
_entity.type
_entity.pdbx_description
1 polymer ?
#
loop_
_entity_poly.entity_id
_entity_poly.type
_entity_poly.pdbx_seq_one_letter_code
_entity_poly.pdbx_strand_id
1 'polypeptide(L)'
;ATEVRCQEKTRGGVRYEVILGEPDVKADPPKKKMSPRNFVSVQDIEDKLKAAEERRQQLESNKMAALSAKMQKIEEASRKKDEQTSQFITATRQALEQKMGTVTEKREAYITDLKTKLKDHIENVEKTRHSLEVQADEVRMAIEEKLKIASIQRDENIKKMLDRLKEHEDQVLKVKSSNNAKLQELGNQIQDKLVQAQNRKEQMEQEQLEKLRKNNLRTIEKQKSVESSIENRKSEVINLLENKLCIAEQIREKEIQKKLEQAKKNNEHLTEIKQTLETKKTEQVQKLESKLSAAEQKREEEIKKKLENIKKREKHAEVVRQNKAVLSAKDADKEGEMVSSG
;
A
#
# COMPACT_ATOMS: atom_id res chain seq x y z
N ALA A 1 -8.30 -77.76 -207.16
CA ALA A 1 -6.87 -78.12 -207.22
C ALA A 1 -6.16 -77.37 -206.11
N THR A 2 -5.16 -77.96 -205.46
CA THR A 2 -4.46 -77.32 -204.33
C THR A 2 -3.43 -76.30 -204.84
N GLU A 3 -3.55 -75.05 -204.44
CA GLU A 3 -2.56 -73.99 -204.69
C GLU A 3 -1.78 -73.68 -203.41
N VAL A 4 -0.47 -73.46 -203.54
CA VAL A 4 0.37 -72.94 -202.44
C VAL A 4 0.77 -71.51 -202.77
N ARG A 5 0.35 -70.56 -201.94
CA ARG A 5 0.56 -69.13 -202.11
C ARG A 5 1.36 -68.53 -200.95
N CYS A 6 1.89 -67.32 -201.17
CA CYS A 6 2.55 -66.50 -200.14
C CYS A 6 3.61 -67.26 -199.31
N GLN A 7 4.49 -68.03 -199.98
CA GLN A 7 5.58 -68.71 -199.31
C GLN A 7 6.67 -67.71 -198.87
N GLU A 8 6.84 -67.56 -197.57
CA GLU A 8 7.77 -66.63 -196.94
C GLU A 8 8.79 -67.41 -196.10
N LYS A 9 10.07 -67.34 -196.49
CA LYS A 9 11.16 -68.10 -195.86
C LYS A 9 11.91 -67.20 -194.87
N THR A 10 11.95 -67.61 -193.61
CA THR A 10 12.76 -66.96 -192.56
C THR A 10 13.84 -67.92 -192.07
N ARG A 11 14.86 -67.42 -191.36
CA ARG A 11 15.99 -68.24 -190.88
C ARG A 11 15.58 -69.38 -189.94
N GLY A 12 14.41 -69.30 -189.31
CA GLY A 12 13.86 -70.32 -188.41
C GLY A 12 12.81 -71.24 -189.05
N GLY A 13 12.47 -71.07 -190.32
CA GLY A 13 11.45 -71.88 -190.98
C GLY A 13 10.71 -71.14 -192.09
N VAL A 14 9.90 -71.90 -192.83
CA VAL A 14 9.13 -71.41 -193.98
C VAL A 14 7.65 -71.45 -193.65
N ARG A 15 6.96 -70.30 -193.73
CA ARG A 15 5.49 -70.25 -193.75
C ARG A 15 5.01 -70.18 -195.20
N TYR A 16 3.89 -70.82 -195.47
CA TYR A 16 3.19 -70.73 -196.75
C TYR A 16 1.71 -71.00 -196.53
N GLU A 17 0.86 -70.40 -197.36
CA GLU A 17 -0.58 -70.60 -197.30
C GLU A 17 -0.97 -71.70 -198.30
N VAL A 18 -1.67 -72.73 -197.83
CA VAL A 18 -2.13 -73.85 -198.68
C VAL A 18 -3.64 -73.72 -198.87
N ILE A 19 -4.05 -73.39 -200.08
CA ILE A 19 -5.46 -73.28 -200.47
C ILE A 19 -5.83 -74.59 -201.17
N LEU A 20 -6.49 -75.49 -200.42
CA LEU A 20 -6.90 -76.82 -200.90
C LEU A 20 -8.04 -76.77 -201.94
N GLY A 21 -8.76 -75.64 -201.99
CA GLY A 21 -9.76 -75.29 -203.01
C GLY A 21 -10.27 -73.85 -202.77
N GLU A 22 -10.76 -73.19 -203.81
CA GLU A 22 -11.34 -71.84 -203.66
C GLU A 22 -12.65 -71.91 -202.85
N PRO A 23 -12.93 -70.93 -201.96
CA PRO A 23 -14.13 -70.95 -201.13
C PRO A 23 -15.39 -70.70 -201.96
N ASP A 24 -16.35 -71.61 -201.83
CA ASP A 24 -17.62 -71.67 -202.58
C ASP A 24 -18.63 -70.53 -202.28
N VAL A 25 -18.22 -69.56 -201.44
CA VAL A 25 -19.03 -68.41 -201.04
C VAL A 25 -18.15 -67.15 -201.03
N LYS A 26 -18.34 -66.26 -202.02
CA LYS A 26 -17.70 -64.92 -202.05
C LYS A 26 -18.44 -63.92 -201.18
N ALA A 27 -18.46 -64.15 -199.86
CA ALA A 27 -19.04 -63.23 -198.88
C ALA A 27 -18.13 -63.06 -197.66
N ASP A 28 -17.83 -61.81 -197.30
CA ASP A 28 -17.04 -61.48 -196.11
C ASP A 28 -17.74 -61.93 -194.82
N PRO A 29 -17.01 -62.48 -193.82
CA PRO A 29 -17.59 -62.88 -192.56
C PRO A 29 -18.14 -61.66 -191.79
N PRO A 30 -19.32 -61.77 -191.14
CA PRO A 30 -19.96 -60.65 -190.47
C PRO A 30 -19.08 -60.13 -189.32
N LYS A 31 -18.73 -58.84 -189.39
CA LYS A 31 -17.95 -58.14 -188.35
C LYS A 31 -18.68 -58.24 -187.01
N LYS A 32 -18.17 -59.07 -186.09
CA LYS A 32 -18.63 -59.11 -184.70
C LYS A 32 -18.50 -57.68 -184.11
N LYS A 33 -19.58 -57.16 -183.52
CA LYS A 33 -19.50 -55.92 -182.74
C LYS A 33 -18.43 -56.11 -181.68
N MET A 34 -17.43 -55.24 -181.66
CA MET A 34 -16.41 -55.27 -180.61
C MET A 34 -17.09 -55.02 -179.27
N SER A 35 -17.06 -56.01 -178.37
CA SER A 35 -17.36 -55.76 -176.97
C SER A 35 -16.47 -54.60 -176.47
N PRO A 36 -16.96 -53.72 -175.60
CA PRO A 36 -16.13 -52.66 -175.02
C PRO A 36 -14.82 -53.25 -174.50
N ARG A 37 -13.70 -52.75 -175.02
CA ARG A 37 -12.38 -53.18 -174.57
C ARG A 37 -12.18 -52.60 -173.18
N ASN A 38 -12.50 -53.40 -172.16
CA ASN A 38 -12.29 -53.05 -170.76
C ASN A 38 -10.78 -52.91 -170.48
N PHE A 39 -10.25 -51.72 -170.71
CA PHE A 39 -8.95 -51.32 -170.21
C PHE A 39 -9.08 -51.15 -168.69
N VAL A 40 -8.69 -52.20 -167.95
CA VAL A 40 -8.56 -52.10 -166.50
C VAL A 40 -7.37 -51.18 -166.22
N SER A 41 -7.61 -50.04 -165.59
CA SER A 41 -6.56 -49.09 -165.21
C SER A 41 -5.67 -49.69 -164.12
N VAL A 42 -4.44 -49.19 -163.99
CA VAL A 42 -3.56 -49.55 -162.85
C VAL A 42 -4.25 -49.20 -161.53
N GLN A 43 -4.96 -48.06 -161.48
CA GLN A 43 -5.77 -47.66 -160.32
C GLN A 43 -6.86 -48.70 -159.98
N ASP A 44 -7.56 -49.25 -160.98
CA ASP A 44 -8.61 -50.26 -160.76
C ASP A 44 -8.04 -51.59 -160.23
N ILE A 45 -6.75 -51.85 -160.43
CA ILE A 45 -6.04 -53.02 -159.90
C ILE A 45 -5.62 -52.75 -158.46
N GLU A 46 -5.03 -51.58 -158.18
CA GLU A 46 -4.64 -51.14 -156.84
C GLU A 46 -5.86 -51.07 -155.90
N ASP A 47 -6.97 -50.48 -156.33
CA ASP A 47 -8.20 -50.39 -155.54
C ASP A 47 -8.79 -51.78 -155.24
N LYS A 48 -8.68 -52.74 -156.16
CA LYS A 48 -9.10 -54.14 -155.93
C LYS A 48 -8.18 -54.87 -154.94
N LEU A 49 -6.87 -54.62 -155.00
CA LEU A 49 -5.92 -55.17 -154.03
C LEU A 49 -6.14 -54.57 -152.64
N LYS A 50 -6.35 -53.25 -152.56
CA LYS A 50 -6.69 -52.55 -151.32
C LYS A 50 -8.01 -53.03 -150.73
N ALA A 51 -9.05 -53.20 -151.54
CA ALA A 51 -10.33 -53.77 -151.09
C ALA A 51 -10.24 -55.28 -150.74
N ALA A 52 -9.19 -56.00 -151.16
CA ALA A 52 -8.89 -57.35 -150.68
C ALA A 52 -8.14 -57.32 -149.33
N GLU A 53 -7.19 -56.40 -149.18
CA GLU A 53 -6.44 -56.14 -147.95
C GLU A 53 -7.38 -55.68 -146.81
N GLU A 54 -8.21 -54.66 -147.05
CA GLU A 54 -9.21 -54.16 -146.10
C GLU A 54 -10.20 -55.25 -145.68
N ARG A 55 -10.62 -56.14 -146.60
CA ARG A 55 -11.44 -57.32 -146.25
C ARG A 55 -10.69 -58.32 -145.39
N ARG A 56 -9.39 -58.56 -145.62
CA ARG A 56 -8.58 -59.43 -144.75
C ARG A 56 -8.45 -58.81 -143.36
N GLN A 57 -8.08 -57.53 -143.28
CA GLN A 57 -7.93 -56.79 -142.03
C GLN A 57 -9.25 -56.70 -141.24
N GLN A 58 -10.39 -56.52 -141.91
CA GLN A 58 -11.71 -56.54 -141.26
C GLN A 58 -12.06 -57.92 -140.71
N LEU A 59 -11.74 -59.01 -141.43
CA LEU A 59 -11.94 -60.38 -140.93
C LEU A 59 -11.04 -60.68 -139.72
N GLU A 60 -9.78 -60.26 -139.75
CA GLU A 60 -8.85 -60.37 -138.62
C GLU A 60 -9.32 -59.54 -137.42
N SER A 61 -9.73 -58.28 -137.64
CA SER A 61 -10.30 -57.40 -136.62
C SER A 61 -11.56 -57.99 -135.98
N ASN A 62 -12.51 -58.48 -136.79
CA ASN A 62 -13.72 -59.16 -136.31
C ASN A 62 -13.38 -60.41 -135.47
N LYS A 63 -12.36 -61.18 -135.88
CA LYS A 63 -11.88 -62.35 -135.13
C LYS A 63 -11.25 -61.95 -133.80
N MET A 64 -10.45 -60.89 -133.76
CA MET A 64 -9.84 -60.36 -132.53
C MET A 64 -10.89 -59.78 -131.58
N ALA A 65 -11.87 -59.02 -132.10
CA ALA A 65 -13.00 -58.52 -131.31
C ALA A 65 -13.83 -59.67 -130.71
N ALA A 66 -14.11 -60.71 -131.49
CA ALA A 66 -14.83 -61.89 -131.00
C ALA A 66 -14.04 -62.70 -129.94
N LEU A 67 -12.70 -62.73 -130.02
CA LEU A 67 -11.85 -63.31 -128.98
C LEU A 67 -11.82 -62.44 -127.72
N SER A 68 -11.67 -61.12 -127.87
CA SER A 68 -11.71 -60.16 -126.76
C SER A 68 -13.02 -60.24 -125.98
N ALA A 69 -14.17 -60.23 -126.67
CA ALA A 69 -15.49 -60.37 -126.05
C ALA A 69 -15.66 -61.71 -125.30
N LYS A 70 -15.05 -62.80 -125.79
CA LYS A 70 -15.03 -64.09 -125.07
C LYS A 70 -14.17 -64.03 -123.81
N MET A 71 -13.00 -63.36 -123.85
CA MET A 71 -12.15 -63.16 -122.68
C MET A 71 -12.84 -62.28 -121.63
N GLN A 72 -13.43 -61.15 -122.05
CA GLN A 72 -14.22 -60.26 -121.16
C GLN A 72 -15.36 -61.03 -120.47
N LYS A 73 -16.09 -61.88 -121.19
CA LYS A 73 -17.16 -62.71 -120.59
C LYS A 73 -16.64 -63.70 -119.54
N ILE A 74 -15.44 -64.23 -119.72
CA ILE A 74 -14.78 -65.11 -118.73
C ILE A 74 -14.33 -64.30 -117.50
N GLU A 75 -13.74 -63.13 -117.72
CA GLU A 75 -13.32 -62.21 -116.65
C GLU A 75 -14.52 -61.73 -115.82
N GLU A 76 -15.61 -61.29 -116.46
CA GLU A 76 -16.85 -60.93 -115.78
C GLU A 76 -17.44 -62.09 -114.97
N ALA A 77 -17.39 -63.32 -115.50
CA ALA A 77 -17.88 -64.50 -114.79
C ALA A 77 -17.02 -64.82 -113.56
N SER A 78 -15.68 -64.70 -113.65
CA SER A 78 -14.81 -64.84 -112.49
C SER A 78 -15.08 -63.73 -111.46
N ARG A 79 -15.11 -62.47 -111.90
CA ARG A 79 -15.39 -61.32 -111.04
C ARG A 79 -16.70 -61.47 -110.28
N LYS A 80 -17.78 -61.90 -110.94
CA LYS A 80 -19.08 -62.17 -110.29
C LYS A 80 -19.00 -63.31 -109.26
N LYS A 81 -18.26 -64.37 -109.54
CA LYS A 81 -18.03 -65.49 -108.61
C LYS A 81 -17.23 -65.05 -107.38
N ASP A 82 -16.17 -64.25 -107.59
CA ASP A 82 -15.33 -63.71 -106.53
C ASP A 82 -16.09 -62.67 -105.68
N GLU A 83 -16.91 -61.83 -106.31
CA GLU A 83 -17.80 -60.88 -105.64
C GLU A 83 -18.87 -61.58 -104.79
N GLN A 84 -19.57 -62.59 -105.33
CA GLN A 84 -20.52 -63.41 -104.55
C GLN A 84 -19.84 -64.08 -103.34
N THR A 85 -18.62 -64.58 -103.52
CA THR A 85 -17.83 -65.18 -102.43
C THR A 85 -17.50 -64.15 -101.35
N SER A 86 -17.07 -62.95 -101.76
CA SER A 86 -16.76 -61.84 -100.84
C SER A 86 -18.00 -61.33 -100.09
N GLN A 87 -19.13 -61.19 -100.79
CA GLN A 87 -20.42 -60.83 -100.19
C GLN A 87 -20.87 -61.88 -99.17
N PHE A 88 -20.76 -63.17 -99.49
CA PHE A 88 -21.11 -64.26 -98.56
C PHE A 88 -20.24 -64.26 -97.31
N ILE A 89 -18.92 -64.12 -97.45
CA ILE A 89 -17.98 -64.03 -96.31
C ILE A 89 -18.30 -62.81 -95.44
N THR A 90 -18.53 -61.65 -96.07
CA THR A 90 -18.83 -60.39 -95.37
C THR A 90 -20.15 -60.48 -94.61
N ALA A 91 -21.23 -60.94 -95.26
CA ALA A 91 -22.54 -61.09 -94.64
C ALA A 91 -22.52 -62.11 -93.48
N THR A 92 -21.82 -63.24 -93.66
CA THR A 92 -21.67 -64.26 -92.60
C THR A 92 -20.90 -63.71 -91.40
N ARG A 93 -19.82 -62.96 -91.65
CA ARG A 93 -19.05 -62.28 -90.59
C ARG A 93 -19.89 -61.24 -89.86
N GLN A 94 -20.60 -60.38 -90.58
CA GLN A 94 -21.49 -59.36 -89.99
C GLN A 94 -22.62 -59.98 -89.16
N ALA A 95 -23.24 -61.07 -89.64
CA ALA A 95 -24.28 -61.77 -88.90
C ALA A 95 -23.76 -62.45 -87.61
N LEU A 96 -22.51 -62.92 -87.60
CA LEU A 96 -21.87 -63.43 -86.38
C LEU A 96 -21.54 -62.30 -85.41
N GLU A 97 -20.92 -61.21 -85.90
CA GLU A 97 -20.58 -60.01 -85.12
C GLU A 97 -21.84 -59.43 -84.45
N GLN A 98 -22.94 -59.26 -85.20
CA GLN A 98 -24.21 -58.77 -84.68
C GLN A 98 -24.77 -59.67 -83.57
N LYS A 99 -24.72 -61.00 -83.73
CA LYS A 99 -25.17 -61.95 -82.69
C LYS A 99 -24.32 -61.84 -81.43
N MET A 100 -23.00 -61.76 -81.56
CA MET A 100 -22.08 -61.60 -80.43
C MET A 100 -22.29 -60.25 -79.72
N GLY A 101 -22.48 -59.17 -80.48
CA GLY A 101 -22.86 -57.85 -79.97
C GLY A 101 -24.16 -57.91 -79.16
N THR A 102 -25.26 -58.38 -79.75
CA THR A 102 -26.57 -58.48 -79.07
C THR A 102 -26.53 -59.36 -77.80
N VAL A 103 -25.74 -60.44 -77.78
CA VAL A 103 -25.57 -61.26 -76.56
C VAL A 103 -24.80 -60.48 -75.48
N THR A 104 -23.76 -59.74 -75.87
CA THR A 104 -22.95 -58.92 -74.97
C THR A 104 -23.77 -57.76 -74.40
N GLU A 105 -24.46 -57.00 -75.25
CA GLU A 105 -25.37 -55.91 -74.87
C GLU A 105 -26.44 -56.38 -73.88
N LYS A 106 -27.11 -57.52 -74.14
CA LYS A 106 -28.11 -58.09 -73.21
C LYS A 106 -27.50 -58.47 -71.86
N ARG A 107 -26.30 -59.05 -71.86
CA ARG A 107 -25.57 -59.40 -70.64
C ARG A 107 -25.16 -58.16 -69.85
N GLU A 108 -24.68 -57.12 -70.51
CA GLU A 108 -24.26 -55.86 -69.90
C GLU A 108 -25.46 -55.05 -69.38
N ALA A 109 -26.57 -55.02 -70.12
CA ALA A 109 -27.82 -54.42 -69.65
C ALA A 109 -28.33 -55.10 -68.37
N TYR A 110 -28.33 -56.44 -68.32
CA TYR A 110 -28.71 -57.20 -67.13
C TYR A 110 -27.77 -56.95 -65.94
N ILE A 111 -26.46 -56.94 -66.16
CA ILE A 111 -25.47 -56.63 -65.11
C ILE A 111 -25.64 -55.17 -64.61
N THR A 112 -25.98 -54.24 -65.51
CA THR A 112 -26.20 -52.83 -65.17
C THR A 112 -27.47 -52.64 -64.35
N ASP A 113 -28.58 -53.27 -64.74
CA ASP A 113 -29.84 -53.28 -63.98
C ASP A 113 -29.64 -53.83 -62.55
N LEU A 114 -28.93 -54.95 -62.40
CA LEU A 114 -28.57 -55.50 -61.08
C LEU A 114 -27.71 -54.54 -60.25
N LYS A 115 -26.71 -53.88 -60.87
CA LYS A 115 -25.86 -52.90 -60.19
C LYS A 115 -26.65 -51.68 -59.72
N THR A 116 -27.58 -51.17 -60.54
CA THR A 116 -28.45 -50.05 -60.18
C THR A 116 -29.34 -50.43 -59.00
N LYS A 117 -30.05 -51.57 -59.08
CA LYS A 117 -30.89 -52.07 -57.97
C LYS A 117 -30.13 -52.26 -56.66
N LEU A 118 -28.90 -52.77 -56.73
CA LEU A 118 -28.05 -52.93 -55.55
C LEU A 118 -27.61 -51.57 -54.98
N LYS A 119 -27.25 -50.61 -55.85
CA LYS A 119 -26.91 -49.24 -55.43
C LYS A 119 -28.08 -48.55 -54.75
N ASP A 120 -29.27 -48.61 -55.35
CA ASP A 120 -30.49 -48.01 -54.81
C ASP A 120 -30.86 -48.64 -53.45
N HIS A 121 -30.67 -49.95 -53.30
CA HIS A 121 -30.87 -50.63 -52.02
C HIS A 121 -29.90 -50.15 -50.94
N ILE A 122 -28.60 -50.04 -51.25
CA ILE A 122 -27.58 -49.50 -50.33
C ILE A 122 -27.91 -48.06 -49.94
N GLU A 123 -28.31 -47.22 -50.90
CA GLU A 123 -28.68 -45.82 -50.64
C GLU A 123 -29.91 -45.73 -49.73
N ASN A 124 -30.91 -46.58 -49.91
CA ASN A 124 -32.09 -46.64 -49.05
C ASN A 124 -31.76 -47.16 -47.64
N VAL A 125 -30.88 -48.15 -47.50
CA VAL A 125 -30.38 -48.63 -46.20
C VAL A 125 -29.63 -47.51 -45.46
N GLU A 126 -28.75 -46.76 -46.13
CA GLU A 126 -28.04 -45.64 -45.51
C GLU A 126 -28.99 -44.49 -45.13
N LYS A 127 -30.00 -44.17 -45.95
CA LYS A 127 -31.05 -43.20 -45.57
C LYS A 127 -31.81 -43.64 -44.31
N THR A 128 -32.17 -44.92 -44.21
CA THR A 128 -32.83 -45.46 -43.00
C THR A 128 -31.89 -45.43 -41.80
N ARG A 129 -30.62 -45.82 -41.96
CA ARG A 129 -29.60 -45.77 -40.89
C ARG A 129 -29.43 -44.36 -40.35
N HIS A 130 -29.25 -43.38 -41.25
CA HIS A 130 -29.07 -41.98 -40.88
C HIS A 130 -30.33 -41.38 -40.24
N SER A 131 -31.53 -41.74 -40.72
CA SER A 131 -32.78 -41.28 -40.10
C SER A 131 -32.96 -41.83 -38.68
N LEU A 132 -32.55 -43.07 -38.40
CA LEU A 132 -32.58 -43.64 -37.05
C LEU A 132 -31.52 -43.02 -36.15
N GLU A 133 -30.34 -42.71 -36.68
CA GLU A 133 -29.26 -42.00 -35.98
C GLU A 133 -29.70 -40.60 -35.53
N VAL A 134 -30.33 -39.81 -36.42
CA VAL A 134 -30.90 -38.50 -36.07
C VAL A 134 -32.00 -38.62 -35.01
N GLN A 135 -32.95 -39.56 -35.14
CA GLN A 135 -34.00 -39.76 -34.13
C GLN A 135 -33.43 -40.15 -32.75
N ALA A 136 -32.39 -40.99 -32.72
CA ALA A 136 -31.72 -41.36 -31.47
C ALA A 136 -31.02 -40.15 -30.82
N ASP A 137 -30.39 -39.29 -31.62
CA ASP A 137 -29.74 -38.07 -31.15
C ASP A 137 -30.74 -37.01 -30.66
N GLU A 138 -31.87 -36.81 -31.36
CA GLU A 138 -32.97 -35.95 -30.91
C GLU A 138 -33.51 -36.39 -29.54
N VAL A 139 -33.75 -37.69 -29.36
CA VAL A 139 -34.20 -38.26 -28.07
C VAL A 139 -33.14 -38.08 -26.98
N ARG A 140 -31.86 -38.31 -27.31
CA ARG A 140 -30.74 -38.09 -26.38
C ARG A 140 -30.66 -36.64 -25.91
N MET A 141 -30.70 -35.68 -26.84
CA MET A 141 -30.68 -34.24 -26.53
C MET A 141 -31.88 -33.81 -25.69
N ALA A 142 -33.09 -34.29 -26.01
CA ALA A 142 -34.30 -33.99 -25.24
C ALA A 142 -34.27 -34.56 -23.81
N ILE A 143 -33.60 -35.70 -23.59
CA ILE A 143 -33.36 -36.25 -22.24
C ILE A 143 -32.33 -35.39 -21.49
N GLU A 144 -31.21 -35.04 -22.14
CA GLU A 144 -30.15 -34.21 -21.54
C GLU A 144 -30.68 -32.83 -21.12
N GLU A 145 -31.48 -32.18 -21.97
CA GLU A 145 -32.12 -30.90 -21.65
C GLU A 145 -33.07 -31.01 -20.46
N LYS A 146 -33.91 -32.06 -20.40
CA LYS A 146 -34.80 -32.31 -19.24
C LYS A 146 -34.01 -32.53 -17.96
N LEU A 147 -32.91 -33.29 -18.00
CA LEU A 147 -32.03 -33.50 -16.84
C LEU A 147 -31.35 -32.20 -16.39
N LYS A 148 -30.91 -31.36 -17.34
CA LYS A 148 -30.32 -30.05 -17.08
C LYS A 148 -31.32 -29.09 -16.42
N ILE A 149 -32.54 -29.00 -16.95
CA ILE A 149 -33.63 -28.20 -16.36
C ILE A 149 -33.97 -28.70 -14.95
N ALA A 150 -34.11 -30.02 -14.78
CA ALA A 150 -34.38 -30.62 -13.47
C ALA A 150 -33.25 -30.36 -12.45
N SER A 151 -31.98 -30.29 -12.89
CA SER A 151 -30.88 -29.89 -12.01
C SER A 151 -30.97 -28.42 -11.63
N ILE A 152 -31.13 -27.52 -12.60
CA ILE A 152 -31.26 -26.07 -12.34
C ILE A 152 -32.42 -25.80 -11.36
N GLN A 153 -33.58 -26.43 -11.54
CA GLN A 153 -34.72 -26.29 -10.63
C GLN A 153 -34.43 -26.81 -9.22
N ARG A 154 -33.69 -27.91 -9.08
CA ARG A 154 -33.24 -28.44 -7.78
C ARG A 154 -32.29 -27.45 -7.09
N ASP A 155 -31.31 -26.97 -7.83
CA ASP A 155 -30.24 -26.09 -7.34
C ASP A 155 -30.81 -24.71 -6.96
N GLU A 156 -31.76 -24.17 -7.73
CA GLU A 156 -32.53 -22.98 -7.37
C GLU A 156 -33.38 -23.16 -6.10
N ASN A 157 -34.01 -24.32 -5.91
CA ASN A 157 -34.82 -24.59 -4.72
C ASN A 157 -33.93 -24.67 -3.47
N ILE A 158 -32.82 -25.42 -3.55
CA ILE A 158 -31.82 -25.48 -2.48
C ILE A 158 -31.27 -24.08 -2.19
N LYS A 159 -30.93 -23.29 -3.21
CA LYS A 159 -30.48 -21.90 -3.04
C LYS A 159 -31.53 -21.05 -2.29
N LYS A 160 -32.80 -21.08 -2.71
CA LYS A 160 -33.90 -20.35 -2.03
C LYS A 160 -34.08 -20.79 -0.56
N MET A 161 -33.78 -22.04 -0.22
CA MET A 161 -33.79 -22.52 1.16
C MET A 161 -32.59 -21.98 1.95
N LEU A 162 -31.39 -22.02 1.38
CA LEU A 162 -30.16 -21.49 2.01
C LEU A 162 -30.23 -19.97 2.21
N ASP A 163 -30.72 -19.23 1.23
CA ASP A 163 -30.88 -17.77 1.32
C ASP A 163 -31.82 -17.39 2.49
N ARG A 164 -32.95 -18.11 2.67
CA ARG A 164 -33.86 -17.92 3.82
C ARG A 164 -33.24 -18.25 5.17
N LEU A 165 -32.42 -19.31 5.23
CA LEU A 165 -31.70 -19.67 6.46
C LEU A 165 -30.68 -18.57 6.82
N LYS A 166 -29.97 -18.04 5.82
CA LYS A 166 -29.03 -16.93 5.99
C LYS A 166 -29.73 -15.64 6.45
N GLU A 167 -30.86 -15.28 5.84
CA GLU A 167 -31.69 -14.13 6.29
C GLU A 167 -32.10 -14.27 7.77
N HIS A 168 -32.45 -15.49 8.20
CA HIS A 168 -32.77 -15.78 9.60
C HIS A 168 -31.54 -15.66 10.52
N GLU A 169 -30.37 -16.16 10.11
CA GLU A 169 -29.11 -15.98 10.85
C GLU A 169 -28.73 -14.50 10.98
N ASP A 170 -28.81 -13.72 9.90
CA ASP A 170 -28.55 -12.27 9.89
C ASP A 170 -29.51 -11.52 10.83
N GLN A 171 -30.80 -11.89 10.84
CA GLN A 171 -31.78 -11.32 11.77
C GLN A 171 -31.50 -11.70 13.23
N VAL A 172 -31.08 -12.95 13.51
CA VAL A 172 -30.65 -13.37 14.85
C VAL A 172 -29.41 -12.60 15.31
N LEU A 173 -28.42 -12.40 14.43
CA LEU A 173 -27.24 -11.58 14.72
C LEU A 173 -27.63 -10.12 15.01
N LYS A 174 -28.53 -9.54 14.22
CA LYS A 174 -29.04 -8.17 14.43
C LYS A 174 -29.74 -8.01 15.78
N VAL A 175 -30.57 -8.97 16.19
CA VAL A 175 -31.22 -8.99 17.51
C VAL A 175 -30.19 -9.14 18.63
N LYS A 176 -29.22 -10.06 18.50
CA LYS A 176 -28.13 -10.23 19.49
C LYS A 176 -27.32 -8.94 19.67
N SER A 177 -26.92 -8.29 18.58
CA SER A 177 -26.17 -7.04 18.61
C SER A 177 -26.97 -5.89 19.23
N SER A 178 -28.27 -5.77 18.89
CA SER A 178 -29.15 -4.77 19.50
C SER A 178 -29.35 -4.99 21.01
N ASN A 179 -29.55 -6.23 21.43
CA ASN A 179 -29.66 -6.58 22.85
C ASN A 179 -28.35 -6.34 23.61
N ASN A 180 -27.19 -6.64 22.99
CA ASN A 180 -25.87 -6.39 23.59
C ASN A 180 -25.59 -4.89 23.75
N ALA A 181 -25.88 -4.08 22.73
CA ALA A 181 -25.78 -2.62 22.82
C ALA A 181 -26.66 -2.05 23.95
N LYS A 182 -27.91 -2.53 24.09
CA LYS A 182 -28.81 -2.12 25.16
C LYS A 182 -28.33 -2.59 26.55
N LEU A 183 -27.72 -3.77 26.64
CA LEU A 183 -27.11 -4.28 27.88
C LEU A 183 -25.90 -3.41 28.28
N GLN A 184 -25.05 -3.04 27.33
CA GLN A 184 -23.91 -2.15 27.54
C GLN A 184 -24.37 -0.75 27.96
N GLU A 185 -25.42 -0.21 27.33
CA GLU A 185 -26.01 1.08 27.70
C GLU A 185 -26.53 1.06 29.15
N LEU A 186 -27.27 0.00 29.54
CA LEU A 186 -27.74 -0.18 30.92
C LEU A 186 -26.58 -0.32 31.91
N GLY A 187 -25.51 -1.04 31.53
CA GLY A 187 -24.28 -1.15 32.31
C GLY A 187 -23.63 0.22 32.56
N ASN A 188 -23.50 1.03 31.52
CA ASN A 188 -22.97 2.40 31.61
C ASN A 188 -23.88 3.28 32.49
N GLN A 189 -25.21 3.24 32.30
CA GLN A 189 -26.16 4.00 33.13
C GLN A 189 -26.11 3.61 34.62
N ILE A 190 -25.85 2.34 34.94
CA ILE A 190 -25.63 1.89 36.32
C ILE A 190 -24.30 2.43 36.86
N GLN A 191 -23.22 2.35 36.07
CA GLN A 191 -21.91 2.85 36.44
C GLN A 191 -21.93 4.38 36.69
N ASP A 192 -22.57 5.15 35.82
CA ASP A 192 -22.75 6.60 35.96
C ASP A 192 -23.52 6.95 37.24
N LYS A 193 -24.56 6.19 37.58
CA LYS A 193 -25.31 6.37 38.84
C LYS A 193 -24.46 6.05 40.07
N LEU A 194 -23.60 5.02 40.01
CA LEU A 194 -22.66 4.71 41.09
C LEU A 194 -21.63 5.83 41.27
N VAL A 195 -21.03 6.33 40.19
CA VAL A 195 -20.08 7.45 40.22
C VAL A 195 -20.76 8.73 40.75
N GLN A 196 -21.98 9.05 40.30
CA GLN A 196 -22.74 10.18 40.84
C GLN A 196 -23.06 10.03 42.33
N ALA A 197 -23.42 8.83 42.79
CA ALA A 197 -23.68 8.56 44.21
C ALA A 197 -22.40 8.71 45.05
N GLN A 198 -21.26 8.22 44.55
CA GLN A 198 -19.96 8.39 45.19
C GLN A 198 -19.55 9.87 45.25
N ASN A 199 -19.62 10.60 44.13
CA ASN A 199 -19.30 12.02 44.09
C ASN A 199 -20.17 12.84 45.06
N ARG A 200 -21.48 12.54 45.17
CA ARG A 200 -22.36 13.17 46.17
C ARG A 200 -21.95 12.85 47.61
N LYS A 201 -21.54 11.61 47.88
CA LYS A 201 -21.03 11.21 49.20
C LYS A 201 -19.75 12.00 49.53
N GLU A 202 -18.79 12.05 48.61
CA GLU A 202 -17.53 12.78 48.77
C GLU A 202 -17.76 14.28 48.93
N GLN A 203 -18.69 14.88 48.18
CA GLN A 203 -19.10 16.28 48.36
C GLN A 203 -19.68 16.55 49.74
N MET A 204 -20.62 15.72 50.22
CA MET A 204 -21.17 15.84 51.57
C MET A 204 -20.09 15.70 52.65
N GLU A 205 -19.15 14.77 52.47
CA GLU A 205 -18.02 14.56 53.38
C GLU A 205 -17.06 15.75 53.40
N GLN A 206 -16.71 16.29 52.24
CA GLN A 206 -15.91 17.51 52.10
C GLN A 206 -16.59 18.73 52.72
N GLU A 207 -17.89 18.93 52.50
CA GLU A 207 -18.66 20.01 53.14
C GLU A 207 -18.66 19.91 54.67
N GLN A 208 -18.85 18.71 55.22
CA GLN A 208 -18.82 18.49 56.67
C GLN A 208 -17.41 18.76 57.22
N LEU A 209 -16.36 18.27 56.55
CA LEU A 209 -14.98 18.54 56.92
C LEU A 209 -14.65 20.04 56.85
N GLU A 210 -15.15 20.76 55.86
CA GLU A 210 -14.95 22.20 55.74
C GLU A 210 -15.72 22.99 56.80
N LYS A 211 -16.95 22.59 57.16
CA LYS A 211 -17.71 23.15 58.29
C LYS A 211 -16.94 22.97 59.61
N LEU A 212 -16.36 21.79 59.84
CA LEU A 212 -15.49 21.52 61.00
C LEU A 212 -14.22 22.38 60.98
N ARG A 213 -13.53 22.49 59.83
CA ARG A 213 -12.37 23.37 59.66
C ARG A 213 -12.70 24.83 59.95
N LYS A 214 -13.83 25.36 59.45
CA LYS A 214 -14.30 26.73 59.70
C LYS A 214 -14.62 26.98 61.18
N ASN A 215 -15.20 26.01 61.88
CA ASN A 215 -15.46 26.12 63.32
C ASN A 215 -14.16 26.12 64.15
N ASN A 216 -13.19 25.26 63.80
CA ASN A 216 -11.88 25.27 64.43
C ASN A 216 -11.13 26.59 64.13
N LEU A 217 -11.19 27.09 62.89
CA LEU A 217 -10.56 28.36 62.51
C LEU A 217 -11.13 29.53 63.32
N ARG A 218 -12.46 29.65 63.42
CA ARG A 218 -13.13 30.64 64.28
C ARG A 218 -12.75 30.53 65.75
N THR A 219 -12.44 29.33 66.23
CA THR A 219 -11.99 29.10 67.61
C THR A 219 -10.56 29.61 67.80
N ILE A 220 -9.67 29.34 66.84
CA ILE A 220 -8.29 29.86 66.80
C ILE A 220 -8.28 31.40 66.64
N GLU A 221 -9.15 31.97 65.80
CA GLU A 221 -9.31 33.42 65.63
C GLU A 221 -9.77 34.10 66.93
N LYS A 222 -10.74 33.51 67.64
CA LYS A 222 -11.15 33.97 68.98
C LYS A 222 -10.01 33.88 69.99
N GLN A 223 -9.24 32.77 69.99
CA GLN A 223 -8.05 32.65 70.85
C GLN A 223 -7.03 33.75 70.55
N LYS A 224 -6.68 33.97 69.28
CA LYS A 224 -5.76 35.05 68.85
C LYS A 224 -6.28 36.45 69.19
N SER A 225 -7.59 36.69 69.10
CA SER A 225 -8.19 37.98 69.47
C SER A 225 -8.12 38.21 70.98
N VAL A 226 -8.36 37.18 71.81
CA VAL A 226 -8.18 37.23 73.27
C VAL A 226 -6.70 37.43 73.62
N GLU A 227 -5.81 36.69 72.97
CA GLU A 227 -4.36 36.78 73.17
C GLU A 227 -3.80 38.16 72.80
N SER A 228 -4.20 38.71 71.64
CA SER A 228 -3.88 40.10 71.26
C SER A 228 -4.44 41.13 72.24
N SER A 229 -5.65 40.92 72.77
CA SER A 229 -6.24 41.81 73.79
C SER A 229 -5.46 41.75 75.11
N ILE A 230 -4.97 40.57 75.50
CA ILE A 230 -4.10 40.38 76.65
C ILE A 230 -2.74 41.07 76.40
N GLU A 231 -2.16 40.90 75.22
CA GLU A 231 -0.83 41.46 74.89
C GLU A 231 -0.85 43.00 74.82
N ASN A 232 -1.88 43.58 74.20
CA ASN A 232 -2.10 45.02 74.22
C ASN A 232 -2.22 45.55 75.66
N ARG A 233 -2.99 44.87 76.51
CA ARG A 233 -3.20 45.25 77.92
C ARG A 233 -1.94 45.06 78.77
N LYS A 234 -1.06 44.09 78.46
CA LYS A 234 0.29 44.00 79.04
C LYS A 234 1.15 45.19 78.62
N SER A 235 1.14 45.54 77.33
CA SER A 235 1.91 46.68 76.81
C SER A 235 1.46 48.01 77.44
N GLU A 236 0.14 48.23 77.58
CA GLU A 236 -0.41 49.37 78.33
C GLU A 236 0.09 49.44 79.78
N VAL A 237 0.12 48.30 80.48
CA VAL A 237 0.63 48.21 81.86
C VAL A 237 2.14 48.45 81.94
N ILE A 238 2.93 47.95 80.99
CA ILE A 238 4.37 48.22 80.89
C ILE A 238 4.61 49.71 80.65
N ASN A 239 3.95 50.32 79.67
CA ASN A 239 4.05 51.76 79.38
C ASN A 239 3.65 52.63 80.58
N LEU A 240 2.64 52.20 81.37
CA LEU A 240 2.25 52.86 82.62
C LEU A 240 3.30 52.72 83.73
N LEU A 241 4.01 51.60 83.81
CA LEU A 241 5.12 51.38 84.75
C LEU A 241 6.35 52.20 84.35
N GLU A 242 6.75 52.19 83.08
CA GLU A 242 7.88 52.97 82.56
C GLU A 242 7.66 54.47 82.76
N ASN A 243 6.48 55.01 82.46
CA ASN A 243 6.16 56.41 82.73
C ASN A 243 6.25 56.74 84.24
N LYS A 244 5.76 55.86 85.13
CA LYS A 244 5.88 56.07 86.57
C LYS A 244 7.33 56.02 87.07
N LEU A 245 8.16 55.13 86.51
CA LEU A 245 9.58 55.03 86.82
C LEU A 245 10.34 56.29 86.35
N CYS A 246 10.11 56.74 85.11
CA CYS A 246 10.71 57.96 84.58
C CYS A 246 10.35 59.20 85.41
N ILE A 247 9.08 59.34 85.83
CA ILE A 247 8.65 60.42 86.73
C ILE A 247 9.35 60.31 88.10
N ALA A 248 9.50 59.11 88.66
CA ALA A 248 10.18 58.90 89.93
C ALA A 248 11.68 59.23 89.85
N GLU A 249 12.35 58.88 88.75
CA GLU A 249 13.75 59.24 88.50
C GLU A 249 13.93 60.75 88.38
N GLN A 250 13.08 61.44 87.61
CA GLN A 250 13.12 62.91 87.48
C GLN A 250 12.94 63.63 88.82
N ILE A 251 12.08 63.11 89.70
CA ILE A 251 11.90 63.67 91.07
C ILE A 251 13.17 63.44 91.90
N ARG A 252 13.71 62.22 91.89
CA ARG A 252 14.91 61.84 92.65
C ARG A 252 16.14 62.63 92.20
N GLU A 253 16.31 62.85 90.90
CA GLU A 253 17.42 63.61 90.34
C GLU A 253 17.34 65.11 90.70
N LYS A 254 16.15 65.71 90.65
CA LYS A 254 15.91 67.08 91.15
C LYS A 254 16.22 67.22 92.64
N GLU A 255 15.87 66.24 93.47
CA GLU A 255 16.23 66.26 94.89
C GLU A 255 17.74 66.15 95.15
N ILE A 256 18.45 65.31 94.38
CA ILE A 256 19.90 65.15 94.48
C ILE A 256 20.60 66.46 94.10
N GLN A 257 20.20 67.09 92.99
CA GLN A 257 20.75 68.38 92.54
C GLN A 257 20.54 69.47 93.61
N LYS A 258 19.33 69.57 94.19
CA LYS A 258 19.00 70.55 95.23
C LYS A 258 19.81 70.35 96.52
N LYS A 259 20.11 69.10 96.91
CA LYS A 259 21.00 68.79 98.04
C LYS A 259 22.46 69.14 97.75
N LEU A 260 22.93 68.90 96.51
CA LEU A 260 24.28 69.22 96.08
C LEU A 260 24.57 70.74 96.10
N GLU A 261 23.58 71.53 95.68
CA GLU A 261 23.68 72.99 95.64
C GLU A 261 23.70 73.62 97.04
N GLN A 262 22.89 73.09 97.97
CA GLN A 262 22.95 73.51 99.38
C GLN A 262 24.28 73.16 100.05
N ALA A 263 24.87 72.00 99.72
CA ALA A 263 26.17 71.59 100.24
C ALA A 263 27.31 72.52 99.82
N LYS A 264 27.27 73.08 98.59
CA LYS A 264 28.25 74.07 98.13
C LYS A 264 28.22 75.36 98.97
N LYS A 265 27.02 75.96 99.13
CA LYS A 265 26.85 77.21 99.91
C LYS A 265 27.31 77.07 101.37
N ASN A 266 27.02 75.93 101.99
CA ASN A 266 27.45 75.66 103.37
C ASN A 266 28.98 75.59 103.52
N ASN A 267 29.71 75.20 102.47
CA ASN A 267 31.17 75.08 102.50
C ASN A 267 31.85 76.44 102.36
N GLU A 268 31.35 77.31 101.46
CA GLU A 268 31.82 78.70 101.30
C GLU A 268 31.69 79.49 102.62
N HIS A 269 30.55 79.38 103.30
CA HIS A 269 30.30 80.02 104.59
C HIS A 269 31.20 79.47 105.72
N LEU A 270 31.67 78.21 105.62
CA LEU A 270 32.60 77.62 106.58
C LEU A 270 34.01 78.19 106.44
N THR A 271 34.44 78.52 105.21
CA THR A 271 35.74 79.17 104.95
C THR A 271 35.82 80.58 105.52
N GLU A 272 34.78 81.41 105.37
CA GLU A 272 34.76 82.78 105.94
C GLU A 272 34.80 82.76 107.49
N ILE A 273 34.03 81.86 108.13
CA ILE A 273 34.01 81.72 109.59
C ILE A 273 35.39 81.32 110.13
N LYS A 274 36.11 80.41 109.46
CA LYS A 274 37.48 80.02 109.86
C LYS A 274 38.45 81.22 109.82
N GLN A 275 38.33 82.08 108.82
CA GLN A 275 39.20 83.24 108.65
C GLN A 275 38.94 84.33 109.70
N THR A 276 37.69 84.43 110.18
CA THR A 276 37.29 85.37 111.26
C THR A 276 37.65 84.87 112.66
N LEU A 277 37.89 83.56 112.82
CA LEU A 277 38.22 82.95 114.12
C LEU A 277 39.71 83.03 114.48
N GLU A 278 40.63 82.94 113.53
CA GLU A 278 42.07 83.07 113.84
C GLU A 278 42.47 84.51 114.20
N THR A 279 41.88 85.53 113.58
CA THR A 279 42.15 86.95 113.90
C THR A 279 41.76 87.32 115.34
N LYS A 280 40.73 86.68 115.92
CA LYS A 280 40.37 86.86 117.34
C LYS A 280 41.24 86.06 118.31
N LYS A 281 41.89 84.99 117.83
CA LYS A 281 42.66 84.07 118.66
C LYS A 281 44.03 84.65 119.01
N THR A 282 44.68 85.31 118.05
CA THR A 282 45.95 86.02 118.24
C THR A 282 45.83 87.19 119.23
N GLU A 283 44.76 87.99 119.16
CA GLU A 283 44.48 89.07 120.12
C GLU A 283 44.28 88.57 121.56
N GLN A 284 43.73 87.36 121.72
CA GLN A 284 43.43 86.81 123.05
C GLN A 284 44.66 86.19 123.74
N VAL A 285 45.64 85.70 122.97
CA VAL A 285 46.92 85.18 123.49
C VAL A 285 47.78 86.31 124.08
N GLN A 286 47.97 87.41 123.34
CA GLN A 286 48.75 88.57 123.82
C GLN A 286 48.20 89.12 125.15
N LYS A 287 46.87 89.10 125.32
CA LYS A 287 46.17 89.59 126.52
C LYS A 287 46.30 88.68 127.75
N LEU A 288 46.76 87.44 127.57
CA LEU A 288 47.07 86.49 128.65
C LEU A 288 48.54 86.60 129.09
N GLU A 289 49.49 86.76 128.17
CA GLU A 289 50.91 86.95 128.50
C GLU A 289 51.13 88.17 129.41
N SER A 290 50.51 89.31 129.12
CA SER A 290 50.61 90.51 129.96
C SER A 290 50.06 90.32 131.38
N LYS A 291 49.12 89.39 131.58
CA LYS A 291 48.54 89.09 132.91
C LYS A 291 49.36 88.10 133.71
N LEU A 292 50.02 87.14 133.05
CA LEU A 292 50.91 86.17 133.70
C LEU A 292 52.14 86.88 134.29
N SER A 293 52.79 87.76 133.54
CA SER A 293 53.94 88.54 134.02
C SER A 293 53.62 89.39 135.27
N ALA A 294 52.44 90.02 135.31
CA ALA A 294 51.99 90.79 136.46
C ALA A 294 51.59 89.93 137.69
N ALA A 295 51.29 88.64 137.48
CA ALA A 295 50.97 87.71 138.55
C ALA A 295 52.23 87.09 139.19
N GLU A 296 53.28 86.84 138.40
CA GLU A 296 54.55 86.30 138.91
C GLU A 296 55.26 87.29 139.84
N GLN A 297 55.33 88.58 139.48
CA GLN A 297 55.94 89.62 140.31
C GLN A 297 55.31 89.71 141.72
N LYS A 298 53.97 89.61 141.82
CA LYS A 298 53.26 89.60 143.11
C LYS A 298 53.49 88.33 143.93
N ARG A 299 53.83 87.22 143.27
CA ARG A 299 54.07 85.93 143.95
C ARG A 299 55.44 85.89 144.62
N GLU A 300 56.45 86.54 144.04
CA GLU A 300 57.77 86.72 144.68
C GLU A 300 57.71 87.62 145.93
N GLU A 301 56.90 88.68 145.91
CA GLU A 301 56.72 89.55 147.09
C GLU A 301 56.10 88.82 148.28
N GLU A 302 55.10 87.95 148.06
CA GLU A 302 54.52 87.12 149.13
C GLU A 302 55.52 86.12 149.72
N ILE A 303 56.37 85.51 148.89
CA ILE A 303 57.34 84.50 149.33
C ILE A 303 58.39 85.15 150.25
N LYS A 304 58.88 86.35 149.93
CA LYS A 304 59.74 87.14 150.83
C LYS A 304 59.08 87.40 152.19
N LYS A 305 57.80 87.80 152.20
CA LYS A 305 57.03 88.06 153.44
C LYS A 305 56.83 86.82 154.33
N LYS A 306 56.67 85.63 153.73
CA LYS A 306 56.48 84.37 154.47
C LYS A 306 57.78 83.88 155.13
N LEU A 307 58.93 84.04 154.48
CA LEU A 307 60.24 83.70 155.04
C LEU A 307 60.60 84.52 156.29
N GLU A 308 60.22 85.80 156.32
CA GLU A 308 60.50 86.70 157.45
C GLU A 308 59.72 86.31 158.73
N ASN A 309 58.47 85.85 158.57
CA ASN A 309 57.63 85.40 159.68
C ASN A 309 58.09 84.06 160.29
N ILE A 310 58.73 83.19 159.51
CA ILE A 310 59.27 81.91 160.01
C ILE A 310 60.46 82.17 160.95
N LYS A 311 61.41 83.03 160.56
CA LYS A 311 62.55 83.42 161.41
C LYS A 311 62.13 84.06 162.74
N LYS A 312 61.01 84.78 162.79
CA LYS A 312 60.46 85.33 164.04
C LYS A 312 59.90 84.26 164.98
N ARG A 313 59.38 83.14 164.45
CA ARG A 313 58.85 82.04 165.28
C ARG A 313 59.95 81.16 165.88
N GLU A 314 61.05 80.91 165.16
CA GLU A 314 62.22 80.23 165.75
C GLU A 314 62.78 80.99 166.96
N LYS A 315 62.93 82.32 166.84
CA LYS A 315 63.40 83.17 167.94
C LYS A 315 62.53 83.11 169.19
N HIS A 316 61.24 82.78 169.06
CA HIS A 316 60.34 82.65 170.21
C HIS A 316 60.40 81.26 170.85
N ALA A 317 60.58 80.20 170.05
CA ALA A 317 60.70 78.82 170.54
C ALA A 317 61.91 78.62 171.46
N GLU A 318 63.03 79.29 171.17
CA GLU A 318 64.25 79.18 172.00
C GLU A 318 64.08 79.79 173.40
N VAL A 319 63.35 80.90 173.51
CA VAL A 319 63.05 81.56 174.80
C VAL A 319 62.15 80.67 175.67
N VAL A 320 61.22 79.92 175.06
CA VAL A 320 60.36 78.98 175.80
C VAL A 320 61.15 77.79 176.34
N ARG A 321 62.20 77.34 175.64
CA ARG A 321 63.11 76.29 176.16
C ARG A 321 63.86 76.73 177.42
N GLN A 322 64.30 77.99 177.50
CA GLN A 322 64.97 78.53 178.69
C GLN A 322 64.04 78.57 179.91
N ASN A 323 62.76 78.93 179.73
CA ASN A 323 61.81 79.03 180.84
C ASN A 323 61.30 77.67 181.36
N LYS A 324 61.29 76.62 180.52
CA LYS A 324 60.83 75.28 180.92
C LYS A 324 61.74 74.64 181.98
N ALA A 325 63.04 74.90 181.94
CA ALA A 325 64.03 74.33 182.88
C ALA A 325 63.98 74.95 184.29
N VAL A 326 63.38 76.14 184.45
CA VAL A 326 63.38 76.89 185.72
C VAL A 326 62.25 76.45 186.68
N LEU A 327 61.19 75.82 186.17
CA LEU A 327 59.98 75.51 186.96
C LEU A 327 59.87 74.06 187.44
N SER A 328 60.60 73.09 186.86
CA SER A 328 60.57 71.69 187.33
C SER A 328 61.62 71.41 188.42
N ALA A 329 61.61 72.23 189.47
CA ALA A 329 62.49 72.10 190.64
C ALA A 329 61.74 71.98 191.98
N LYS A 330 60.39 72.09 191.98
CA LYS A 330 59.56 71.92 193.18
C LYS A 330 58.23 71.23 192.90
N ASP A 331 57.80 70.50 193.92
CA ASP A 331 56.50 69.89 194.18
C ASP A 331 56.30 68.45 193.66
N ALA A 332 56.61 67.53 194.59
CA ALA A 332 56.30 66.11 194.60
C ALA A 332 55.17 65.82 195.62
N ASP A 333 54.82 64.54 195.79
CA ASP A 333 54.02 63.97 196.88
C ASP A 333 52.50 64.32 196.89
N LYS A 334 51.54 63.38 197.03
CA LYS A 334 51.61 61.97 197.46
C LYS A 334 50.40 61.09 197.02
N GLU A 335 50.72 59.83 196.70
CA GLU A 335 50.06 58.54 197.06
C GLU A 335 48.54 58.31 196.86
N GLY A 336 48.05 57.11 196.47
CA GLY A 336 48.74 55.86 196.07
C GLY A 336 47.78 54.64 195.89
N GLU A 337 48.28 53.56 195.27
CA GLU A 337 47.75 52.16 195.25
C GLU A 337 46.37 51.88 194.57
N MET A 338 46.00 50.71 194.01
CA MET A 338 46.59 49.38 193.67
C MET A 338 45.56 48.64 192.71
N VAL A 339 45.79 47.56 191.93
CA VAL A 339 46.97 46.91 191.29
C VAL A 339 46.49 45.86 190.22
N SER A 340 47.33 45.49 189.23
CA SER A 340 47.16 44.37 188.24
C SER A 340 45.99 44.48 187.21
N SER A 341 46.01 43.87 186.01
CA SER A 341 46.90 42.85 185.41
C SER A 341 47.19 43.19 183.94
N GLY A 342 48.33 42.79 183.34
CA GLY A 342 49.46 42.02 183.87
C GLY A 342 50.62 41.97 182.87
#